data_AF-A0AAJ4ARA8-F1
#
_entry.id   AF-A0AAJ4ARA8-F1
#
_cell.length_a   1.000
_cell.length_b   1.000
_cell.length_c   1.000
_cell.angle_alpha   90.00
_cell.angle_beta   90.00
_cell.angle_gamma   90.00
#
_symmetry.space_group_name_H-M   'P 1'
#
loop_
_entity.id
_entity.type
_entity.pdbx_description
1 polymer ?
#
loop_
_entity_poly.entity_id
_entity_poly.type
_entity_poly.pdbx_seq_one_letter_code
_entity_poly.pdbx_strand_id
1 'polypeptide(L)' 'MEEPIHTAVRLRFEINIISEFLLRDLAPEQARRELIAKSCVLLGELDDALEMIKEDSCKLSNIKAV' A
#
# COMPACT_ATOMS: atom_id res chain seq x y z
N MET A 1 -17.45 -2.93 2.47
CA MET A 1 -16.33 -3.48 3.26
C MET A 1 -15.24 -4.15 2.40
N GLU A 2 -15.33 -4.15 1.05
CA GLU A 2 -14.28 -4.75 0.20
C GLU A 2 -13.21 -3.73 -0.27
N GLU A 3 -13.53 -2.44 -0.24
CA GLU A 3 -12.73 -1.38 -0.84
C GLU A 3 -11.33 -1.18 -0.22
N PRO A 4 -11.14 -1.22 1.12
CA PRO A 4 -9.82 -1.05 1.72
C PRO A 4 -8.89 -2.23 1.42
N ILE A 5 -9.42 -3.46 1.44
CA ILE A 5 -8.66 -4.69 1.15
C ILE A 5 -8.21 -4.71 -0.31
N HIS A 6 -9.11 -4.42 -1.25
CA HIS A 6 -8.75 -4.34 -2.67
C HIS A 6 -7.71 -3.23 -2.93
N THR A 7 -7.85 -2.09 -2.26
CA THR A 7 -6.88 -1.00 -2.33
C THR A 7 -5.51 -1.42 -1.82
N ALA A 8 -5.44 -2.06 -0.64
CA ALA A 8 -4.17 -2.55 -0.08
C ALA A 8 -3.49 -3.60 -0.97
N VAL A 9 -4.27 -4.52 -1.55
CA VAL A 9 -3.73 -5.53 -2.49
C VAL A 9 -3.17 -4.88 -3.75
N ARG A 10 -3.87 -3.89 -4.32
CA ARG A 10 -3.41 -3.15 -5.50
C ARG A 10 -2.12 -2.38 -5.19
N LEU A 11 -2.10 -1.62 -4.10
CA LEU A 11 -0.94 -0.81 -3.69
C LEU A 11 0.30 -1.68 -3.47
N ARG A 12 0.15 -2.84 -2.81
CA ARG A 12 1.24 -3.81 -2.64
C ARG A 12 1.79 -4.29 -3.98
N PHE A 13 0.93 -4.55 -4.96
CA PHE A 13 1.37 -4.97 -6.29
C PHE A 13 2.17 -3.88 -7.00
N GLU A 14 1.69 -2.63 -6.96
CA GLU A 14 2.37 -1.49 -7.57
C GLU A 14 3.75 -1.23 -6.93
N ILE A 15 3.83 -1.28 -5.60
CA ILE A 15 5.10 -1.14 -4.85
C ILE A 15 6.09 -2.24 -5.24
N ASN A 16 5.63 -3.47 -5.39
CA ASN A 16 6.50 -4.60 -5.79
C ASN A 16 7.08 -4.39 -7.19
N ILE A 17 6.28 -3.93 -8.14
CA ILE A 17 6.76 -3.61 -9.50
C ILE A 17 7.84 -2.53 -9.42
N ILE A 18 7.57 -1.42 -8.74
CA ILE A 18 8.52 -0.31 -8.62
C ILE A 18 9.82 -0.80 -7.96
N SER A 19 9.71 -1.57 -6.89
CA SER A 19 10.86 -2.14 -6.18
C SER A 19 11.69 -3.05 -7.08
N GLU A 20 11.06 -3.89 -7.91
CA GLU A 20 11.75 -4.75 -8.87
C GLU A 20 12.49 -3.93 -9.95
N PHE A 21 11.87 -2.86 -10.45
CA PHE A 21 12.51 -1.94 -11.39
C PHE A 21 13.73 -1.22 -10.78
N LEU A 22 13.61 -0.78 -9.53
CA LEU A 22 14.67 -0.12 -8.78
C LEU A 22 15.83 -1.08 -8.48
N LEU A 23 15.54 -2.29 -8.01
CA LEU A 23 16.56 -3.30 -7.65
C LEU A 23 17.34 -3.83 -8.84
N ARG A 24 16.70 -3.91 -10.02
CA ARG A 24 17.34 -4.39 -11.25
C ARG A 24 18.11 -3.30 -12.00
N ASP A 25 18.18 -2.09 -11.45
CA ASP A 25 18.87 -0.95 -12.06
C ASP A 25 18.36 -0.59 -13.47
N LEU A 26 17.10 -0.94 -13.76
CA LEU A 26 16.50 -0.83 -15.09
C LEU A 26 16.15 0.61 -15.47
N ALA A 27 16.19 1.54 -14.50
CA ALA A 27 15.81 2.92 -14.69
C ALA A 27 17.04 3.85 -14.74
N PRO A 28 17.08 4.82 -15.68
CA PRO A 28 18.07 5.89 -15.65
C PRO A 28 17.94 6.71 -14.36
N GLU A 29 19.04 7.35 -13.93
CA GLU A 29 19.16 7.94 -12.59
C GLU A 29 18.03 8.93 -12.25
N GLN A 30 17.58 9.71 -13.22
CA GLN A 30 16.51 10.69 -13.05
C GLN A 30 15.15 10.02 -12.79
N ALA A 31 14.82 8.97 -13.57
CA ALA A 31 13.61 8.16 -13.35
C ALA A 31 13.68 7.38 -12.02
N ARG A 32 14.87 7.02 -11.55
CA ARG A 32 15.07 6.31 -10.28
C ARG A 32 14.61 7.16 -9.08
N ARG A 33 14.92 8.46 -9.08
CA ARG A 33 14.48 9.38 -8.02
C ARG A 33 12.96 9.53 -8.00
N GLU A 34 12.34 9.62 -9.18
CA GLU A 34 10.89 9.68 -9.32
C GLU A 34 10.22 8.40 -8.85
N LEU A 35 10.78 7.23 -9.19
CA LEU A 35 10.29 5.93 -8.74
C LEU A 35 10.41 5.76 -7.22
N ILE A 36 11.51 6.23 -6.61
CA ILE A 36 11.68 6.24 -5.16
C ILE A 36 10.61 7.12 -4.51
N ALA A 37 10.42 8.35 -5.00
CA ALA A 37 9.42 9.27 -4.47
C ALA A 37 8.00 8.67 -4.57
N LYS A 38 7.67 8.06 -5.72
CA LYS A 38 6.40 7.37 -5.93
C LYS A 38 6.22 6.19 -4.97
N SER A 39 7.27 5.39 -4.76
CA SER A 39 7.21 4.27 -3.82
C SER A 39 6.93 4.73 -2.38
N CYS A 40 7.50 5.86 -1.95
CA CYS A 40 7.23 6.41 -0.62
C CYS A 40 5.77 6.83 -0.45
N VAL A 41 5.16 7.46 -1.46
CA VAL A 41 3.74 7.84 -1.42
C VAL A 41 2.85 6.61 -1.32
N LEU A 42 3.09 5.60 -2.18
CA LEU A 42 2.28 4.38 -2.19
C LEU A 42 2.40 3.59 -0.88
N LEU A 43 3.56 3.62 -0.21
CA LEU A 43 3.73 3.01 1.10
C LEU A 43 2.87 3.70 2.17
N GLY A 44 2.80 5.03 2.15
CA GLY A 44 1.90 5.78 3.04
C GLY A 44 0.42 5.46 2.79
N GLU A 45 0.00 5.45 1.52
CA GLU A 45 -1.37 5.07 1.15
C GLU A 45 -1.70 3.63 1.56
N LEU A 46 -0.72 2.72 1.53
CA LEU A 46 -0.88 1.34 1.99
C LEU A 46 -1.06 1.28 3.51
N ASP A 47 -0.26 2.04 4.26
CA ASP A 47 -0.38 2.11 5.72
C ASP A 47 -1.77 2.64 6.12
N ASP A 48 -2.27 3.69 5.45
CA ASP A 48 -3.61 4.24 5.68
C ASP A 48 -4.70 3.18 5.39
N ALA A 49 -4.59 2.47 4.26
CA ALA A 49 -5.55 1.42 3.90
C ALA A 49 -5.54 0.26 4.92
N LEU A 50 -4.37 -0.11 5.43
CA LEU A 50 -4.22 -1.14 6.46
C LEU A 50 -4.78 -0.69 7.82
N GLU A 51 -4.65 0.59 8.16
CA GLU A 51 -5.24 1.17 9.37
C GLU A 51 -6.77 1.11 9.31
N MET A 52 -7.37 1.49 8.18
CA MET A 52 -8.82 1.38 7.97
C MET A 52 -9.33 -0.07 8.12
N ILE A 53 -8.59 -1.05 7.58
CA ILE A 53 -8.94 -2.48 7.72
C ILE A 53 -8.92 -2.90 9.20
N LYS A 54 -7.92 -2.45 9.97
CA LYS A 54 -7.82 -2.75 11.41
C LYS A 54 -8.97 -2.12 12.19
N GLU A 55 -9.31 -0.86 11.91
CA GLU A 55 -10.43 -0.19 12.57
C GLU A 55 -11.76 -0.89 12.29
N ASP A 56 -12.01 -1.27 11.05
CA ASP A 56 -13.25 -1.98 10.66
C ASP A 56 -13.34 -3.36 11.33
N SER A 57 -12.22 -4.07 11.47
CA SER A 57 -12.17 -5.32 12.23
C SER A 57 -12.48 -5.11 13.72
N CYS A 58 -12.00 -4.02 14.33
CA CYS A 58 -12.22 -3.70 15.74
C CYS A 58 -13.68 -3.31 16.03
N LYS A 59 -14.32 -2.58 15.10
CA LYS A 59 -15.75 -2.22 15.20
C LYS A 59 -16.66 -3.45 15.15
N LEU A 60 -16.32 -4.46 14.34
CA LEU A 60 -17.09 -5.72 14.27
C LEU A 60 -17.01 -6.56 15.55
N SER A 61 -15.88 -6.55 16.27
CA SER A 61 -15.76 -7.26 17.55
C SER A 61 -16.61 -6.65 18.68
N ASN A 62 -16.86 -5.33 18.64
CA ASN A 62 -17.62 -4.63 19.68
C ASN A 62 -19.14 -4.76 19.53
N ILE A 63 -19.65 -5.15 18.35
CA ILE A 63 -21.09 -5.32 18.11
C ILE A 63 -21.59 -6.71 18.56
N LYS A 64 -20.70 -7.71 18.70
CA LYS A 64 -21.06 -9.06 19.18
C LYS A 64 -21.13 -9.21 20.72
N ALA A 65 -20.91 -8.13 21.47
CA ALA A 65 -20.87 -8.15 22.93
C ALA A 65 -22.16 -7.64 23.61
N VAL A 66 -23.29 -7.58 22.89
CA VAL A 66 -24.60 -7.20 23.43
C VAL A 66 -25.61 -8.34 23.24
#